data_AF-A0A9D7A278-F1
#
_entry.id   AF-A0A9D7A278-F1
#
_cell.length_a   1.000
_cell.length_b   1.000
_cell.length_c   1.000
_cell.angle_alpha   90.00
_cell.angle_beta   90.00
_cell.angle_gamma   90.00
#
_symmetry.space_group_name_H-M   'P 1'
#
loop_
_entity.id
_entity.type
_entity.pdbx_description
1 polymer ?
#
loop_
_entity_poly.entity_id
_entity_poly.type
_entity_poly.pdbx_seq_one_letter_code
_entity_poly.pdbx_strand_id
1 'polypeptide(L)'
;MHYHAFRHRSKPPPVACRPDAAHTPTRRPALSQPDTLVESVEQVRGDAFVEVKYDEAIPNNVDLSSDKQLLRALESWHPNYLQWWQDMGPEGFQTSEVYLRTAVGVDPSGWAKFGHVKMPDYRWGILLAPRVEGRTIPCGRHKGQPAWQEVPGEYRSLLRRLIVVQGDTEPASVEQQRFLGKSAPSLYDMRNLFQVNVEEGRHLWAMVYLLVKYFGKDGREEAQALLERRSGQQDNPRILGAFNERTPDWLSFFMFTYFTDRDGKMQLAALAESGFDPLSRSCRFMLTEEAHHLFVGETGVQRTIEATCAAMKKAGITDPHDVAAVRKLGVVDLPLLQRKANFHMSVTRDLFGSEISSNAAEAFSTGLKGRFNEAKLEGDDHVLQDATYTVTRVVDGRFVDEAVPALRAINCRLLDDYIADCQGGIDRWNKVIEKAGFAFRITQPHKGFNRRIGEFAGHRISPDGRLLTEAEWHAAQGNWLPNDDDMQFISSLMKPCVEPGRYASWIAPPARGINNQPQEFEYVKIA
;
A
#
# COMPACT_ATOMS: atom_id res chain seq x y z
N MET A 1 2.44 -37.05 -41.22
CA MET A 1 2.64 -37.17 -42.69
C MET A 1 2.41 -35.80 -43.32
N HIS A 2 3.30 -35.44 -44.24
CA HIS A 2 3.46 -34.13 -44.88
C HIS A 2 2.22 -33.56 -45.59
N TYR A 3 2.09 -32.23 -45.69
CA TYR A 3 2.37 -31.50 -46.95
C TYR A 3 2.40 -29.96 -46.76
N HIS A 4 3.41 -29.34 -47.37
CA HIS A 4 3.61 -27.90 -47.60
C HIS A 4 2.63 -27.34 -48.66
N ALA A 5 2.35 -26.03 -48.64
CA ALA A 5 2.71 -25.10 -49.74
C ALA A 5 2.26 -23.64 -49.52
N PHE A 6 3.19 -22.73 -49.84
CA PHE A 6 3.07 -21.27 -50.00
C PHE A 6 2.19 -20.85 -51.18
N ARG A 7 1.57 -19.64 -51.11
CA ARG A 7 1.33 -18.76 -52.28
C ARG A 7 1.38 -17.27 -51.92
N HIS A 8 1.86 -16.48 -52.88
CA HIS A 8 2.31 -15.08 -52.83
C HIS A 8 1.22 -14.02 -53.09
N ARG A 9 1.46 -12.82 -52.50
CA ARG A 9 1.30 -11.41 -52.98
C ARG A 9 -0.06 -10.90 -53.49
N SER A 10 -0.45 -9.71 -53.00
CA SER A 10 -0.77 -8.49 -53.79
C SER A 10 -0.98 -7.26 -52.89
N LYS A 11 -0.30 -6.14 -53.17
CA LYS A 11 -0.52 -4.80 -52.56
C LYS A 11 -1.52 -3.99 -53.41
N PRO A 12 -2.32 -3.05 -52.84
CA PRO A 12 -3.02 -2.03 -53.61
C PRO A 12 -2.26 -0.67 -53.68
N PRO A 13 -2.60 0.22 -54.64
CA PRO A 13 -1.77 1.36 -55.08
C PRO A 13 -2.09 2.70 -54.37
N PRO A 14 -1.29 3.77 -54.59
CA PRO A 14 -1.40 5.05 -53.86
C PRO A 14 -2.29 6.07 -54.60
N VAL A 15 -2.90 7.01 -53.85
CA VAL A 15 -3.66 8.13 -54.41
C VAL A 15 -2.99 9.46 -54.02
N ALA A 16 -2.83 10.31 -55.03
CA ALA A 16 -2.09 11.57 -55.03
C ALA A 16 -2.93 12.80 -54.63
N CYS A 17 -2.23 13.92 -54.47
CA CYS A 17 -2.58 15.17 -53.79
C CYS A 17 -3.18 16.28 -54.70
N ARG A 18 -4.07 17.11 -54.09
CA ARG A 18 -4.26 18.61 -54.20
C ARG A 18 -4.91 19.23 -55.47
N PRO A 19 -5.41 20.51 -55.45
CA PRO A 19 -5.21 21.63 -54.47
C PRO A 19 -6.40 22.55 -54.08
N ASP A 20 -6.08 23.40 -53.08
CA ASP A 20 -6.58 24.66 -52.48
C ASP A 20 -7.67 25.57 -53.09
N ALA A 21 -8.45 26.16 -52.17
CA ALA A 21 -8.98 27.55 -52.11
C ALA A 21 -9.57 27.75 -50.68
N ALA A 22 -9.62 28.88 -49.98
CA ALA A 22 -9.13 30.25 -50.04
C ALA A 22 -9.43 30.89 -48.65
N HIS A 23 -8.76 31.98 -48.29
CA HIS A 23 -8.68 32.54 -46.94
C HIS A 23 -9.42 33.90 -46.84
N THR A 24 -10.23 34.13 -45.78
CA THR A 24 -10.60 35.49 -45.34
C THR A 24 -10.91 35.55 -43.83
N PRO A 25 -10.52 36.62 -43.08
CA PRO A 25 -10.45 36.63 -41.62
C PRO A 25 -11.52 37.51 -40.97
N THR A 26 -12.03 37.14 -39.78
CA THR A 26 -12.84 38.06 -38.94
C THR A 26 -12.66 37.86 -37.43
N ARG A 27 -12.08 38.91 -36.81
CA ARG A 27 -12.31 39.51 -35.47
C ARG A 27 -12.39 38.62 -34.21
N ARG A 28 -11.43 38.86 -33.30
CA ARG A 28 -11.57 38.63 -31.84
C ARG A 28 -12.58 39.62 -31.23
N PRO A 29 -13.35 39.18 -30.21
CA PRO A 29 -13.58 40.00 -29.03
C PRO A 29 -13.11 39.31 -27.73
N ALA A 30 -13.12 40.12 -26.67
CA ALA A 30 -12.36 40.05 -25.42
C ALA A 30 -12.63 38.88 -24.46
N LEU A 31 -11.64 38.66 -23.59
CA LEU A 31 -11.69 37.91 -22.33
C LEU A 31 -12.79 38.44 -21.38
N SER A 32 -13.56 37.54 -20.75
CA SER A 32 -13.84 37.57 -19.29
C SER A 32 -14.75 36.41 -18.84
N GLN A 33 -14.40 35.86 -17.66
CA GLN A 33 -15.16 34.97 -16.75
C GLN A 33 -14.91 33.45 -16.87
N PRO A 34 -14.88 32.72 -15.73
CA PRO A 34 -14.08 31.51 -15.54
C PRO A 34 -14.77 30.24 -16.04
N ASP A 35 -14.03 29.41 -16.77
CA ASP A 35 -14.44 28.05 -17.16
C ASP A 35 -14.46 27.12 -15.94
N THR A 36 -15.55 27.14 -15.17
CA THR A 36 -15.97 25.94 -14.44
C THR A 36 -16.58 24.97 -15.46
N LEU A 37 -15.79 24.02 -15.93
CA LEU A 37 -16.28 22.84 -16.62
C LEU A 37 -17.09 21.98 -15.63
N VAL A 38 -18.37 22.31 -15.49
CA VAL A 38 -19.36 21.42 -14.89
C VAL A 38 -19.69 20.40 -15.97
N GLU A 39 -19.05 19.23 -15.94
CA GLU A 39 -19.50 18.09 -16.74
C GLU A 39 -20.93 17.73 -16.31
N SER A 40 -21.83 17.62 -17.29
CA SER A 40 -23.26 17.36 -17.06
C SER A 40 -23.46 15.96 -16.46
N VAL A 41 -24.26 15.91 -15.38
CA VAL A 41 -24.60 14.75 -14.53
C VAL A 41 -25.16 13.52 -15.29
N GLU A 42 -25.49 13.66 -16.57
CA GLU A 42 -26.21 12.64 -17.34
C GLU A 42 -25.32 11.65 -18.13
N GLN A 43 -23.99 11.74 -18.08
CA GLN A 43 -23.10 10.80 -18.78
C GLN A 43 -22.42 9.73 -17.91
N VAL A 44 -22.77 9.60 -16.62
CA VAL A 44 -22.06 8.68 -15.67
C VAL A 44 -23.02 7.83 -14.82
N ARG A 45 -24.13 7.34 -15.38
CA ARG A 45 -25.06 6.47 -14.64
C ARG A 45 -25.18 5.10 -15.30
N GLY A 46 -24.26 4.20 -14.95
CA GLY A 46 -24.46 2.75 -15.12
C GLY A 46 -25.31 2.19 -13.98
N ASP A 47 -25.93 1.03 -14.18
CA ASP A 47 -26.83 0.37 -13.20
C ASP A 47 -26.16 0.00 -11.86
N ALA A 48 -24.83 0.08 -11.76
CA ALA A 48 -24.04 -0.20 -10.56
C ALA A 48 -23.57 1.06 -9.81
N PHE A 49 -23.95 2.26 -10.25
CA PHE A 49 -23.53 3.51 -9.61
C PHE A 49 -24.16 3.64 -8.23
N VAL A 50 -23.32 3.58 -7.18
CA VAL A 50 -23.73 3.93 -5.82
C VAL A 50 -23.25 5.34 -5.51
N GLU A 51 -24.20 6.26 -5.45
CA GLU A 51 -23.95 7.67 -5.14
C GLU A 51 -23.49 7.85 -3.69
N VAL A 52 -22.42 8.65 -3.49
CA VAL A 52 -21.95 9.06 -2.16
C VAL A 52 -22.60 10.39 -1.81
N LYS A 53 -23.25 10.47 -0.64
CA LYS A 53 -23.80 11.73 -0.14
C LYS A 53 -22.67 12.64 0.31
N TYR A 54 -22.24 13.56 -0.54
CA TYR A 54 -21.07 14.41 -0.29
C TYR A 54 -21.37 15.69 0.51
N ASP A 55 -22.65 16.07 0.59
CA ASP A 55 -23.12 17.27 1.29
C ASP A 55 -23.23 17.07 2.81
N GLU A 56 -23.10 15.83 3.30
CA GLU A 56 -23.11 15.49 4.73
C GLU A 56 -21.73 15.70 5.36
N ALA A 57 -21.65 16.00 6.67
CA ALA A 57 -20.37 16.21 7.35
C ALA A 57 -19.38 15.04 7.15
N ILE A 58 -19.88 13.81 7.07
CA ILE A 58 -19.13 12.57 6.80
C ILE A 58 -19.66 11.95 5.49
N PRO A 59 -18.95 12.10 4.35
CA PRO A 59 -19.39 11.51 3.09
C PRO A 59 -19.54 10.00 3.19
N ASN A 60 -20.63 9.42 2.68
CA ASN A 60 -20.84 7.98 2.79
C ASN A 60 -21.80 7.39 1.76
N ASN A 61 -21.73 6.06 1.62
CA ASN A 61 -22.69 5.26 0.83
C ASN A 61 -23.40 4.17 1.68
N VAL A 62 -23.46 4.38 2.99
CA VAL A 62 -24.07 3.43 3.96
C VAL A 62 -25.34 3.97 4.60
N ASP A 63 -25.89 5.05 4.03
CA ASP A 63 -27.07 5.77 4.50
C ASP A 63 -26.98 6.19 5.97
N LEU A 64 -25.84 6.79 6.35
CA LEU A 64 -25.56 7.16 7.73
C LEU A 64 -26.65 8.06 8.36
N SER A 65 -27.27 8.93 7.54
CA SER A 65 -28.36 9.83 7.94
C SER A 65 -29.59 9.13 8.51
N SER A 66 -29.86 7.88 8.14
CA SER A 66 -31.03 7.14 8.63
C SER A 66 -30.81 6.51 10.02
N ASP A 67 -29.55 6.33 10.42
CA ASP A 67 -29.16 5.83 11.75
C ASP A 67 -28.66 6.98 12.64
N LYS A 68 -29.60 7.69 13.27
CA LYS A 68 -29.30 8.84 14.14
C LYS A 68 -28.40 8.51 15.33
N GLN A 69 -28.41 7.27 15.81
CA GLN A 69 -27.56 6.87 16.95
C GLN A 69 -26.12 6.67 16.49
N LEU A 70 -25.92 5.99 15.36
CA LEU A 70 -24.60 5.81 14.75
C LEU A 70 -23.99 7.15 14.33
N LEU A 71 -24.76 8.00 13.64
CA LEU A 71 -24.28 9.31 13.20
C LEU A 71 -23.76 10.13 14.39
N ARG A 72 -24.54 10.23 15.47
CA ARG A 72 -24.11 10.94 16.70
C ARG A 72 -22.85 10.35 17.31
N ALA A 73 -22.69 9.02 17.30
CA ALA A 73 -21.51 8.37 17.85
C ALA A 73 -20.25 8.70 17.03
N LEU A 74 -20.34 8.70 15.69
CA LEU A 74 -19.25 9.09 14.80
C LEU A 74 -18.95 10.59 14.87
N GLU A 75 -19.97 11.44 14.92
CA GLU A 75 -19.82 12.89 15.12
C GLU A 75 -19.17 13.23 16.47
N SER A 76 -19.39 12.41 17.50
CA SER A 76 -18.70 12.57 18.80
C SER A 76 -17.24 12.14 18.76
N TRP A 77 -16.87 11.19 17.89
CA TRP A 77 -15.50 10.72 17.74
C TRP A 77 -14.67 11.62 16.79
N HIS A 78 -15.32 12.21 15.78
CA HIS A 78 -14.68 13.02 14.75
C HIS A 78 -13.78 14.16 15.29
N PRO A 79 -14.17 14.97 16.30
CA PRO A 79 -13.28 15.99 16.86
C PRO A 79 -11.97 15.40 17.44
N ASN A 80 -12.03 14.23 18.07
CA ASN A 80 -10.84 13.56 18.60
C ASN A 80 -9.93 13.07 17.47
N TYR A 81 -10.52 12.57 16.37
CA TYR A 81 -9.77 12.22 15.17
C TYR A 81 -9.07 13.45 14.57
N LEU A 82 -9.77 14.59 14.46
CA LEU A 82 -9.16 15.82 13.95
C LEU A 82 -8.04 16.33 14.87
N GLN A 83 -8.20 16.22 16.19
CA GLN A 83 -7.13 16.54 17.13
C GLN A 83 -5.92 15.61 16.93
N TRP A 84 -6.15 14.30 16.81
CA TRP A 84 -5.09 13.35 16.47
C TRP A 84 -4.42 13.69 15.13
N TRP A 85 -5.17 14.07 14.10
CA TRP A 85 -4.62 14.46 12.80
C TRP A 85 -3.77 15.73 12.90
N GLN A 86 -4.19 16.71 13.69
CA GLN A 86 -3.41 17.93 13.94
C GLN A 86 -2.10 17.60 14.67
N ASP A 87 -2.16 16.72 15.68
CA ASP A 87 -1.02 16.35 16.50
C ASP A 87 -0.05 15.44 15.75
N MET A 88 -0.56 14.46 15.01
CA MET A 88 0.21 13.32 14.48
C MET A 88 0.25 13.21 12.97
N GLY A 89 -0.61 13.94 12.26
CA GLY A 89 -0.55 14.05 10.79
C GLY A 89 0.68 14.82 10.30
N PRO A 90 0.75 15.14 9.00
CA PRO A 90 1.92 15.74 8.38
C PRO A 90 2.38 17.06 9.02
N GLU A 91 3.52 17.03 9.71
CA GLU A 91 3.93 18.11 10.60
C GLU A 91 4.38 19.34 9.81
N GLY A 92 3.74 20.48 10.09
CA GLY A 92 4.03 21.76 9.42
C GLY A 92 3.23 22.01 8.13
N PHE A 93 2.35 21.08 7.73
CA PHE A 93 1.60 21.17 6.46
C PHE A 93 0.08 21.26 6.66
N GLN A 94 -0.39 21.49 7.88
CA GLN A 94 -1.82 21.53 8.20
C GLN A 94 -2.59 22.65 7.48
N THR A 95 -1.91 23.75 7.16
CA THR A 95 -2.50 24.91 6.44
C THR A 95 -2.21 24.90 4.94
N SER A 96 -1.36 24.00 4.46
CA SER A 96 -0.99 23.89 3.05
C SER A 96 -2.17 23.40 2.22
N GLU A 97 -2.37 24.00 1.05
CA GLU A 97 -3.32 23.50 0.07
C GLU A 97 -2.66 22.40 -0.76
N VAL A 98 -3.17 21.17 -0.66
CA VAL A 98 -2.61 19.99 -1.32
C VAL A 98 -3.59 19.53 -2.39
N TYR A 99 -3.10 19.29 -3.61
CA TYR A 99 -3.92 18.76 -4.70
C TYR A 99 -4.20 17.27 -4.49
N LEU A 100 -5.27 16.95 -3.76
CA LEU A 100 -5.60 15.60 -3.34
C LEU A 100 -6.74 15.01 -4.18
N ARG A 101 -6.77 13.69 -4.21
CA ARG A 101 -7.89 12.87 -4.68
C ARG A 101 -8.77 12.60 -3.47
N THR A 102 -10.08 12.78 -3.60
CA THR A 102 -11.07 12.40 -2.60
C THR A 102 -12.11 11.49 -3.23
N ALA A 103 -12.39 10.36 -2.58
CA ALA A 103 -13.39 9.42 -3.04
C ALA A 103 -14.81 9.97 -2.89
N VAL A 104 -15.58 9.96 -3.97
CA VAL A 104 -16.98 10.42 -4.08
C VAL A 104 -17.91 9.39 -4.70
N GLY A 105 -17.40 8.18 -4.93
CA GLY A 105 -18.11 7.07 -5.54
C GLY A 105 -17.39 5.76 -5.23
N VAL A 106 -18.02 4.65 -5.59
CA VAL A 106 -17.41 3.31 -5.51
C VAL A 106 -17.38 2.59 -6.87
N ASP A 107 -17.75 3.29 -7.94
CA ASP A 107 -17.75 2.77 -9.31
C ASP A 107 -16.41 3.08 -10.02
N PRO A 108 -15.78 2.10 -10.70
CA PRO A 108 -14.60 2.32 -11.53
C PRO A 108 -14.67 3.49 -12.53
N SER A 109 -15.86 3.86 -13.02
CA SER A 109 -16.05 4.91 -14.03
C SER A 109 -15.98 6.34 -13.51
N GLY A 110 -15.97 6.55 -12.18
CA GLY A 110 -16.00 7.89 -11.58
C GLY A 110 -16.07 7.89 -10.06
N TRP A 111 -15.03 7.36 -9.41
CA TRP A 111 -15.03 7.22 -7.94
C TRP A 111 -14.36 8.38 -7.19
N ALA A 112 -13.69 9.31 -7.86
CA ALA A 112 -12.93 10.35 -7.16
C ALA A 112 -12.93 11.73 -7.82
N LYS A 113 -12.84 12.77 -7.00
CA LYS A 113 -12.61 14.16 -7.40
C LYS A 113 -11.21 14.59 -7.02
N PHE A 114 -10.61 15.47 -7.81
CA PHE A 114 -9.31 16.07 -7.50
C PHE A 114 -9.46 17.57 -7.24
N GLY A 115 -8.74 18.08 -6.25
CA GLY A 115 -8.73 19.51 -5.94
C GLY A 115 -7.74 19.86 -4.85
N HIS A 116 -7.39 21.15 -4.78
CA HIS A 116 -6.61 21.68 -3.67
C HIS A 116 -7.48 21.76 -2.42
N VAL A 117 -7.01 21.14 -1.35
CA VAL A 117 -7.68 21.13 -0.05
C VAL A 117 -6.63 21.17 1.06
N LYS A 118 -6.94 21.81 2.18
CA LYS A 118 -6.14 21.66 3.40
C LYS A 118 -6.45 20.31 3.99
N MET A 119 -5.43 19.53 4.35
CA MET A 119 -5.66 18.17 4.83
C MET A 119 -6.63 18.06 6.01
N PRO A 120 -6.65 18.97 7.01
CA PRO A 120 -7.69 18.97 8.06
C PRO A 120 -9.13 19.13 7.55
N ASP A 121 -9.30 19.72 6.37
CA ASP A 121 -10.60 19.88 5.69
C ASP A 121 -10.89 18.73 4.72
N TYR A 122 -10.02 17.71 4.65
CA TYR A 122 -10.24 16.54 3.81
C TYR A 122 -11.53 15.84 4.21
N ARG A 123 -12.26 15.36 3.20
CA ARG A 123 -13.60 14.79 3.39
C ARG A 123 -13.48 13.29 3.59
N TRP A 124 -13.02 12.88 4.78
CA TRP A 124 -12.91 11.46 5.15
C TRP A 124 -14.28 10.80 5.18
N GLY A 125 -14.48 9.86 4.26
CA GLY A 125 -15.76 9.19 4.06
C GLY A 125 -15.78 7.70 4.38
N ILE A 126 -16.99 7.17 4.58
CA ILE A 126 -17.27 5.75 4.83
C ILE A 126 -17.82 5.13 3.55
N LEU A 127 -16.99 4.35 2.88
CA LEU A 127 -17.27 3.79 1.56
C LEU A 127 -17.12 2.28 1.58
N LEU A 128 -18.21 1.58 1.27
CA LEU A 128 -18.24 0.13 1.12
C LEU A 128 -18.46 -0.21 -0.35
N ALA A 129 -17.76 -1.24 -0.84
CA ALA A 129 -18.04 -1.80 -2.16
C ALA A 129 -19.53 -2.19 -2.30
N PRO A 130 -20.09 -2.21 -3.53
CA PRO A 130 -21.48 -2.64 -3.75
C PRO A 130 -21.77 -4.02 -3.14
N ARG A 131 -23.00 -4.19 -2.64
CA ARG A 131 -23.49 -5.49 -2.20
C ARG A 131 -23.58 -6.43 -3.39
N VAL A 132 -23.26 -7.69 -3.18
CA VAL A 132 -23.48 -8.76 -4.15
C VAL A 132 -24.71 -9.54 -3.68
N GLU A 133 -25.76 -9.55 -4.51
CA GLU A 133 -26.97 -10.30 -4.20
C GLU A 133 -26.66 -11.80 -4.10
N GLY A 134 -27.21 -12.47 -3.07
CA GLY A 134 -26.99 -13.89 -2.85
C GLY A 134 -25.57 -14.28 -2.45
N ARG A 135 -24.70 -13.34 -2.02
CA ARG A 135 -23.33 -13.66 -1.59
C ARG A 135 -23.32 -14.73 -0.50
N THR A 136 -22.49 -15.75 -0.69
CA THR A 136 -22.24 -16.82 0.28
C THR A 136 -20.85 -16.72 0.89
N ILE A 137 -20.67 -17.31 2.07
CA ILE A 137 -19.38 -17.43 2.75
C ILE A 137 -18.48 -18.41 1.96
N PRO A 138 -17.23 -18.04 1.61
CA PRO A 138 -16.42 -18.83 0.68
C PRO A 138 -15.65 -19.99 1.33
N CYS A 139 -15.43 -19.97 2.65
CA CYS A 139 -14.56 -20.94 3.33
C CYS A 139 -15.03 -21.32 4.74
N GLY A 140 -14.38 -22.36 5.29
CA GLY A 140 -14.59 -22.81 6.65
C GLY A 140 -15.92 -23.53 6.88
N ARG A 141 -16.30 -23.68 8.14
CA ARG A 141 -17.49 -24.44 8.58
C ARG A 141 -18.81 -23.90 8.01
N HIS A 142 -18.83 -22.62 7.65
CA HIS A 142 -20.01 -21.94 7.12
C HIS A 142 -19.99 -21.78 5.60
N LYS A 143 -19.05 -22.42 4.90
CA LYS A 143 -18.96 -22.35 3.43
C LYS A 143 -20.32 -22.63 2.78
N GLY A 144 -20.71 -21.76 1.85
CA GLY A 144 -21.97 -21.86 1.09
C GLY A 144 -23.20 -21.30 1.82
N GLN A 145 -23.10 -20.95 3.10
CA GLN A 145 -24.18 -20.25 3.81
C GLN A 145 -24.24 -18.77 3.39
N PRO A 146 -25.39 -18.08 3.55
CA PRO A 146 -25.50 -16.65 3.28
C PRO A 146 -24.50 -15.83 4.10
N ALA A 147 -23.86 -14.84 3.47
CA ALA A 147 -22.97 -13.93 4.16
C ALA A 147 -23.71 -13.08 5.22
N TRP A 148 -23.09 -12.90 6.38
CA TRP A 148 -23.69 -12.22 7.51
C TRP A 148 -23.68 -10.69 7.33
N GLN A 149 -24.82 -10.07 7.62
CA GLN A 149 -24.95 -8.60 7.69
C GLN A 149 -24.78 -8.07 9.11
N GLU A 150 -24.89 -8.95 10.11
CA GLU A 150 -24.68 -8.69 11.53
C GLU A 150 -23.63 -9.65 12.07
N VAL A 151 -22.97 -9.28 13.18
CA VAL A 151 -21.89 -10.09 13.74
C VAL A 151 -22.47 -11.28 14.53
N PRO A 152 -22.16 -12.54 14.18
CA PRO A 152 -22.56 -13.69 14.99
C PRO A 152 -21.97 -13.59 16.40
N GLY A 153 -22.82 -13.84 17.42
CA GLY A 153 -22.43 -13.65 18.82
C GLY A 153 -21.20 -14.45 19.24
N GLU A 154 -21.07 -15.69 18.76
CA GLU A 154 -19.93 -16.59 19.01
C GLU A 154 -18.59 -16.05 18.44
N TYR A 155 -18.63 -15.21 17.40
CA TYR A 155 -17.45 -14.71 16.70
C TYR A 155 -17.12 -13.25 17.03
N ARG A 156 -17.95 -12.60 17.86
CA ARG A 156 -17.88 -11.16 18.14
C ARG A 156 -16.51 -10.71 18.64
N SER A 157 -15.91 -11.45 19.59
CA SER A 157 -14.61 -11.07 20.15
C SER A 157 -13.48 -11.21 19.12
N LEU A 158 -13.44 -12.33 18.40
CA LEU A 158 -12.41 -12.60 17.38
C LEU A 158 -12.48 -11.60 16.23
N LEU A 159 -13.69 -11.33 15.72
CA LEU A 159 -13.89 -10.37 14.64
C LEU A 159 -13.55 -8.94 15.06
N ARG A 160 -13.92 -8.53 16.29
CA ARG A 160 -13.51 -7.24 16.84
C ARG A 160 -11.99 -7.10 16.84
N ARG A 161 -11.28 -8.11 17.35
CA ARG A 161 -9.81 -8.11 17.38
C ARG A 161 -9.20 -7.97 15.98
N LEU A 162 -9.74 -8.67 14.98
CA LEU A 162 -9.27 -8.55 13.59
C LEU A 162 -9.44 -7.12 13.04
N ILE A 163 -10.60 -6.51 13.28
CA ILE A 163 -10.90 -5.14 12.84
C ILE A 163 -10.01 -4.12 13.56
N VAL A 164 -9.77 -4.30 14.87
CA VAL A 164 -8.90 -3.40 15.64
C VAL A 164 -7.44 -3.51 15.20
N VAL A 165 -6.93 -4.73 14.99
CA VAL A 165 -5.54 -4.92 14.56
C VAL A 165 -5.31 -4.31 13.17
N GLN A 166 -6.24 -4.48 12.23
CA GLN A 166 -6.20 -3.79 10.93
C GLN A 166 -6.31 -2.27 11.12
N GLY A 167 -7.30 -1.79 11.88
CA GLY A 167 -7.50 -0.36 12.09
C GLY A 167 -6.33 0.34 12.79
N ASP A 168 -5.49 -0.39 13.52
CA ASP A 168 -4.35 0.17 14.25
C ASP A 168 -3.14 0.48 13.35
N THR A 169 -3.01 -0.21 12.21
CA THR A 169 -1.90 0.01 11.26
C THR A 169 -2.03 1.34 10.52
N GLU A 170 -3.27 1.77 10.29
CA GLU A 170 -3.56 2.93 9.43
C GLU A 170 -3.09 4.25 10.05
N PRO A 171 -3.44 4.59 11.31
CA PRO A 171 -2.86 5.77 11.96
C PRO A 171 -1.38 5.59 12.30
N ALA A 172 -0.90 4.36 12.48
CA ALA A 172 0.51 4.10 12.73
C ALA A 172 1.39 4.52 11.54
N SER A 173 0.98 4.20 10.31
CA SER A 173 1.74 4.60 9.12
C SER A 173 1.81 6.12 8.98
N VAL A 174 0.70 6.83 9.25
CA VAL A 174 0.69 8.31 9.30
C VAL A 174 1.68 8.84 10.33
N GLU A 175 1.68 8.27 11.54
CA GLU A 175 2.59 8.66 12.62
C GLU A 175 4.06 8.43 12.28
N GLN A 176 4.39 7.31 11.63
CA GLN A 176 5.74 6.98 11.19
C GLN A 176 6.25 7.96 10.11
N GLN A 177 5.35 8.49 9.28
CA GLN A 177 5.66 9.25 8.08
C GLN A 177 5.56 10.78 8.26
N ARG A 178 5.00 11.25 9.38
CA ARG A 178 4.62 12.65 9.62
C ARG A 178 5.70 13.71 9.39
N PHE A 179 6.98 13.36 9.47
CA PHE A 179 8.09 14.29 9.30
C PHE A 179 8.60 14.41 7.86
N LEU A 180 8.24 13.47 6.97
CA LEU A 180 8.85 13.33 5.64
C LEU A 180 8.59 14.51 4.72
N GLY A 181 7.46 15.23 4.89
CA GLY A 181 7.16 16.42 4.10
C GLY A 181 8.27 17.48 4.17
N LYS A 182 9.00 17.59 5.29
CA LYS A 182 10.09 18.57 5.49
C LYS A 182 11.32 18.32 4.62
N SER A 183 11.46 17.11 4.07
CA SER A 183 12.59 16.70 3.22
C SER A 183 12.15 16.17 1.87
N ALA A 184 10.94 16.52 1.43
CA ALA A 184 10.36 15.99 0.20
C ALA A 184 11.25 16.27 -1.02
N PRO A 185 11.52 15.27 -1.87
CA PRO A 185 12.42 15.44 -3.00
C PRO A 185 11.77 16.11 -4.21
N SER A 186 10.46 16.39 -4.17
CA SER A 186 9.72 17.20 -5.14
C SER A 186 8.32 17.54 -4.59
N LEU A 187 7.60 18.47 -5.21
CA LEU A 187 6.18 18.70 -4.92
C LEU A 187 5.31 17.49 -5.30
N TYR A 188 5.68 16.74 -6.34
CA TYR A 188 4.99 15.50 -6.74
C TYR A 188 5.08 14.44 -5.64
N ASP A 189 6.28 14.24 -5.10
CA ASP A 189 6.54 13.26 -4.05
C ASP A 189 5.88 13.70 -2.73
N MET A 190 5.96 14.99 -2.38
CA MET A 190 5.26 15.57 -1.23
C MET A 190 3.75 15.32 -1.30
N ARG A 191 3.14 15.58 -2.46
CA ARG A 191 1.71 15.35 -2.63
C ARG A 191 1.35 13.87 -2.54
N ASN A 192 2.16 12.97 -3.07
CA ASN A 192 1.88 11.52 -2.98
C ASN A 192 1.98 11.01 -1.54
N LEU A 193 2.96 11.49 -0.76
CA LEU A 193 3.01 11.25 0.69
C LEU A 193 1.70 11.68 1.35
N PHE A 194 1.25 12.92 1.09
CA PHE A 194 0.02 13.43 1.69
C PHE A 194 -1.23 12.70 1.20
N GLN A 195 -1.26 12.22 -0.04
CA GLN A 195 -2.34 11.36 -0.54
C GLN A 195 -2.40 10.04 0.24
N VAL A 196 -1.26 9.36 0.41
CA VAL A 196 -1.17 8.15 1.25
C VAL A 196 -1.66 8.49 2.66
N ASN A 197 -1.19 9.57 3.27
CA ASN A 197 -1.59 9.89 4.65
C ASN A 197 -3.10 10.11 4.82
N VAL A 198 -3.77 10.81 3.89
CA VAL A 198 -5.23 11.00 4.01
C VAL A 198 -6.02 9.74 3.68
N GLU A 199 -5.51 8.86 2.80
CA GLU A 199 -6.09 7.55 2.49
C GLU A 199 -5.98 6.60 3.68
N GLU A 200 -4.83 6.56 4.36
CA GLU A 200 -4.66 5.81 5.62
C GLU A 200 -5.51 6.38 6.76
N GLY A 201 -5.64 7.72 6.83
CA GLY A 201 -6.62 8.35 7.71
C GLY A 201 -8.05 7.86 7.42
N ARG A 202 -8.42 7.69 6.15
CA ARG A 202 -9.73 7.14 5.74
C ARG A 202 -9.87 5.65 6.06
N HIS A 203 -8.78 4.88 6.00
CA HIS A 203 -8.75 3.47 6.38
C HIS A 203 -9.10 3.30 7.87
N LEU A 204 -8.57 4.18 8.74
CA LEU A 204 -8.99 4.24 10.14
C LEU A 204 -10.50 4.49 10.27
N TRP A 205 -11.04 5.46 9.53
CA TRP A 205 -12.49 5.73 9.49
C TRP A 205 -13.31 4.50 9.07
N ALA A 206 -12.83 3.71 8.11
CA ALA A 206 -13.51 2.50 7.66
C ALA A 206 -13.61 1.45 8.78
N MET A 207 -12.54 1.25 9.54
CA MET A 207 -12.54 0.30 10.67
C MET A 207 -13.35 0.84 11.86
N VAL A 208 -13.23 2.13 12.18
CA VAL A 208 -14.01 2.79 13.23
C VAL A 208 -15.51 2.72 12.95
N TYR A 209 -15.94 2.91 11.70
CA TYR A 209 -17.33 2.71 11.31
C TYR A 209 -17.82 1.30 11.68
N LEU A 210 -17.07 0.26 11.30
CA LEU A 210 -17.45 -1.12 11.61
C LEU A 210 -17.52 -1.36 13.11
N LEU A 211 -16.54 -0.85 13.88
CA LEU A 211 -16.51 -0.94 15.34
C LEU A 211 -17.74 -0.28 15.97
N VAL A 212 -18.01 0.98 15.64
CA VAL A 212 -19.10 1.75 16.24
C VAL A 212 -20.46 1.17 15.84
N LYS A 213 -20.65 0.79 14.56
CA LYS A 213 -21.92 0.23 14.06
C LYS A 213 -22.25 -1.13 14.67
N TYR A 214 -21.29 -2.05 14.67
CA TYR A 214 -21.58 -3.47 14.92
C TYR A 214 -21.13 -3.96 16.30
N PHE A 215 -20.25 -3.23 16.98
CA PHE A 215 -19.65 -3.68 18.26
C PHE A 215 -20.15 -2.92 19.50
N GLY A 216 -21.08 -1.96 19.34
CA GLY A 216 -21.77 -1.34 20.46
C GLY A 216 -20.83 -0.54 21.37
N LYS A 217 -20.92 -0.74 22.70
CA LYS A 217 -20.07 -0.03 23.68
C LYS A 217 -18.59 -0.35 23.47
N ASP A 218 -18.24 -1.63 23.43
CA ASP A 218 -16.85 -2.07 23.23
C ASP A 218 -16.27 -1.52 21.93
N GLY A 219 -17.08 -1.44 20.85
CA GLY A 219 -16.66 -0.84 19.58
C GLY A 219 -16.27 0.63 19.70
N ARG A 220 -16.99 1.41 20.50
CA ARG A 220 -16.65 2.83 20.76
C ARG A 220 -15.39 2.97 21.60
N GLU A 221 -15.18 2.07 22.56
CA GLU A 221 -13.96 2.05 23.39
C GLU A 221 -12.73 1.72 22.53
N GLU A 222 -12.82 0.73 21.64
CA GLU A 222 -11.74 0.39 20.70
C GLU A 222 -11.46 1.53 19.72
N ALA A 223 -12.50 2.19 19.20
CA ALA A 223 -12.35 3.35 18.31
C ALA A 223 -11.60 4.51 18.98
N GLN A 224 -11.83 4.72 20.28
CA GLN A 224 -11.11 5.72 21.06
C GLN A 224 -9.66 5.27 21.33
N ALA A 225 -9.46 4.01 21.72
CA ALA A 225 -8.13 3.44 21.99
C ALA A 225 -7.20 3.46 20.75
N LEU A 226 -7.76 3.40 19.54
CA LEU A 226 -7.04 3.55 18.27
C LEU A 226 -6.37 4.93 18.11
N LEU A 227 -6.87 5.98 18.76
CA LEU A 227 -6.26 7.32 18.75
C LEU A 227 -5.28 7.55 19.91
N GLU A 228 -5.39 6.73 20.96
CA GLU A 228 -4.58 6.81 22.19
C GLU A 228 -3.24 6.11 22.05
N ARG A 229 -3.17 5.02 21.28
CA ARG A 229 -1.91 4.37 20.92
C ARG A 229 -1.10 5.23 19.97
N ARG A 230 0.23 5.17 20.06
CA ARG A 230 1.17 5.96 19.24
C ARG A 230 2.37 5.14 18.81
N SER A 231 2.75 5.22 17.54
CA SER A 231 3.90 4.51 16.97
C SER A 231 5.18 4.83 17.74
N GLY A 232 5.83 3.78 18.25
CA GLY A 232 7.11 3.87 18.97
C GLY A 232 7.03 4.47 20.36
N GLN A 233 5.83 4.72 20.91
CA GLN A 233 5.66 5.22 22.27
C GLN A 233 5.89 4.10 23.29
N GLN A 234 6.52 4.42 24.42
CA GLN A 234 6.90 3.44 25.44
C GLN A 234 5.69 2.79 26.14
N ASP A 235 4.70 3.59 26.55
CA ASP A 235 3.62 3.12 27.42
C ASP A 235 2.39 2.62 26.65
N ASN A 236 2.12 3.19 25.48
CA ASN A 236 0.98 2.83 24.63
C ASN A 236 1.40 2.73 23.14
N PRO A 237 2.32 1.80 22.79
CA PRO A 237 2.76 1.60 21.42
C PRO A 237 1.62 1.11 20.52
N ARG A 238 1.84 1.18 19.20
CA ARG A 238 1.02 0.46 18.22
C ARG A 238 1.13 -1.05 18.43
N ILE A 239 0.12 -1.81 17.99
CA ILE A 239 0.00 -3.25 18.29
C ILE A 239 1.12 -4.06 17.64
N LEU A 240 1.47 -3.74 16.40
CA LEU A 240 2.39 -4.53 15.58
C LEU A 240 3.78 -3.91 15.55
N GLY A 241 4.82 -4.75 15.67
CA GLY A 241 6.22 -4.31 15.79
C GLY A 241 6.69 -3.42 14.62
N ALA A 242 6.40 -3.80 13.37
CA ALA A 242 6.81 -3.02 12.20
C ALA A 242 6.20 -1.60 12.17
N PHE A 243 5.03 -1.42 12.78
CA PHE A 243 4.31 -0.16 12.89
C PHE A 243 4.74 0.68 14.11
N ASN A 244 5.79 0.25 14.82
CA ASN A 244 6.51 1.03 15.82
C ASN A 244 7.95 1.36 15.40
N GLU A 245 8.43 0.76 14.30
CA GLU A 245 9.73 1.11 13.72
C GLU A 245 9.68 2.55 13.17
N ARG A 246 10.84 3.16 12.93
CA ARG A 246 10.88 4.50 12.31
C ARG A 246 10.82 4.40 10.79
N THR A 247 10.22 5.40 10.16
CA THR A 247 10.38 5.70 8.72
C THR A 247 11.20 6.98 8.57
N PRO A 248 12.54 6.90 8.73
CA PRO A 248 13.38 8.09 8.97
C PRO A 248 13.72 8.90 7.70
N ASP A 249 13.51 8.33 6.51
CA ASP A 249 13.92 8.90 5.24
C ASP A 249 12.98 8.47 4.11
N TRP A 250 13.03 9.18 2.98
CA TRP A 250 12.14 8.92 1.84
C TRP A 250 12.38 7.56 1.17
N LEU A 251 13.60 7.05 1.23
CA LEU A 251 13.86 5.71 0.70
C LEU A 251 13.16 4.64 1.55
N SER A 252 13.15 4.81 2.87
CA SER A 252 12.39 3.96 3.79
C SER A 252 10.89 4.08 3.56
N PHE A 253 10.38 5.27 3.25
CA PHE A 253 8.98 5.46 2.88
C PHE A 253 8.60 4.71 1.59
N PHE A 254 9.43 4.80 0.54
CA PHE A 254 9.16 4.05 -0.70
C PHE A 254 9.26 2.54 -0.49
N MET A 255 10.21 2.09 0.33
CA MET A 255 10.32 0.67 0.69
C MET A 255 9.14 0.22 1.55
N PHE A 256 8.68 1.03 2.49
CA PHE A 256 7.50 0.77 3.32
C PHE A 256 6.24 0.65 2.47
N THR A 257 5.96 1.64 1.63
CA THR A 257 4.77 1.63 0.75
C THR A 257 4.84 0.54 -0.33
N TYR A 258 6.02 0.01 -0.65
CA TYR A 258 6.13 -1.15 -1.54
C TYR A 258 6.00 -2.50 -0.82
N PHE A 259 6.61 -2.63 0.35
CA PHE A 259 6.70 -3.90 1.10
C PHE A 259 5.66 -4.00 2.21
N THR A 260 5.54 -3.02 3.11
CA THR A 260 4.63 -3.06 4.27
C THR A 260 3.17 -2.83 3.88
N ASP A 261 2.85 -1.85 3.03
CA ASP A 261 1.48 -1.67 2.52
C ASP A 261 1.02 -2.88 1.70
N ARG A 262 1.97 -3.67 1.18
CA ARG A 262 1.67 -4.94 0.52
C ARG A 262 1.28 -6.05 1.49
N ASP A 263 1.72 -6.01 2.75
CA ASP A 263 1.07 -6.78 3.81
C ASP A 263 -0.38 -6.30 3.98
N GLY A 264 -0.61 -4.98 4.06
CA GLY A 264 -1.97 -4.39 4.05
C GLY A 264 -2.85 -4.96 2.93
N LYS A 265 -2.37 -4.97 1.68
CA LYS A 265 -3.03 -5.65 0.55
C LYS A 265 -3.36 -7.12 0.86
N MET A 266 -2.43 -7.91 1.38
CA MET A 266 -2.67 -9.33 1.67
C MET A 266 -3.69 -9.53 2.79
N GLN A 267 -3.60 -8.75 3.87
CA GLN A 267 -4.53 -8.79 4.98
C GLN A 267 -5.93 -8.36 4.54
N LEU A 268 -6.05 -7.24 3.83
CA LEU A 268 -7.31 -6.73 3.29
C LEU A 268 -7.92 -7.70 2.28
N ALA A 269 -7.13 -8.32 1.41
CA ALA A 269 -7.63 -9.33 0.48
C ALA A 269 -8.13 -10.60 1.20
N ALA A 270 -7.48 -11.02 2.28
CA ALA A 270 -7.97 -12.12 3.10
C ALA A 270 -9.26 -11.76 3.88
N LEU A 271 -9.37 -10.53 4.38
CA LEU A 271 -10.57 -10.01 5.06
C LEU A 271 -11.70 -9.67 4.07
N ALA A 272 -11.38 -9.38 2.81
CA ALA A 272 -12.35 -9.23 1.73
C ALA A 272 -13.14 -10.52 1.48
N GLU A 273 -12.60 -11.68 1.89
CA GLU A 273 -13.26 -12.98 1.81
C GLU A 273 -14.12 -13.30 3.04
N SER A 274 -14.16 -12.40 4.04
CA SER A 274 -14.91 -12.62 5.28
C SER A 274 -16.39 -12.95 5.03
N GLY A 275 -16.92 -13.86 5.84
CA GLY A 275 -18.35 -14.15 5.92
C GLY A 275 -19.14 -12.99 6.50
N PHE A 276 -18.50 -12.06 7.23
CA PHE A 276 -19.12 -10.80 7.63
C PHE A 276 -19.01 -9.78 6.49
N ASP A 277 -20.11 -9.61 5.75
CA ASP A 277 -20.15 -8.87 4.50
C ASP A 277 -19.83 -7.37 4.61
N PRO A 278 -20.20 -6.65 5.68
CA PRO A 278 -19.77 -5.26 5.87
C PRO A 278 -18.24 -5.11 5.90
N LEU A 279 -17.52 -5.99 6.59
CA LEU A 279 -16.04 -5.99 6.58
C LEU A 279 -15.50 -6.34 5.18
N SER A 280 -16.05 -7.39 4.56
CA SER A 280 -15.67 -7.77 3.19
C SER A 280 -15.76 -6.58 2.23
N ARG A 281 -16.87 -5.84 2.27
CA ARG A 281 -17.13 -4.68 1.41
C ARG A 281 -16.23 -3.50 1.71
N SER A 282 -15.91 -3.24 2.99
CA SER A 282 -14.95 -2.21 3.38
C SER A 282 -13.56 -2.54 2.82
N CYS A 283 -13.07 -3.76 3.03
CA CYS A 283 -11.75 -4.18 2.55
C CYS A 283 -11.66 -4.19 1.01
N ARG A 284 -12.72 -4.62 0.30
CA ARG A 284 -12.78 -4.54 -1.16
C ARG A 284 -12.64 -3.11 -1.69
N PHE A 285 -13.20 -2.13 -1.00
CA PHE A 285 -13.02 -0.72 -1.36
C PHE A 285 -11.60 -0.24 -1.05
N MET A 286 -11.09 -0.49 0.16
CA MET A 286 -9.73 -0.12 0.57
C MET A 286 -8.65 -0.65 -0.38
N LEU A 287 -8.81 -1.87 -0.91
CA LEU A 287 -7.90 -2.43 -1.92
C LEU A 287 -7.75 -1.57 -3.19
N THR A 288 -8.74 -0.73 -3.50
CA THR A 288 -8.67 0.23 -4.62
C THR A 288 -7.71 1.39 -4.32
N GLU A 289 -7.66 1.83 -3.06
CA GLU A 289 -6.73 2.86 -2.60
C GLU A 289 -5.34 2.29 -2.34
N GLU A 290 -5.26 1.09 -1.75
CA GLU A 290 -4.00 0.38 -1.50
C GLU A 290 -3.14 0.27 -2.78
N ALA A 291 -3.78 0.08 -3.94
CA ALA A 291 -3.09 0.04 -5.23
C ALA A 291 -2.31 1.33 -5.54
N HIS A 292 -2.77 2.50 -5.07
CA HIS A 292 -2.03 3.76 -5.17
C HIS A 292 -0.79 3.75 -4.28
N HIS A 293 -0.89 3.26 -3.05
CA HIS A 293 0.24 3.20 -2.13
C HIS A 293 1.36 2.31 -2.68
N LEU A 294 0.99 1.11 -3.17
CA LEU A 294 1.93 0.19 -3.82
C LEU A 294 2.61 0.81 -5.05
N PHE A 295 1.86 1.62 -5.83
CA PHE A 295 2.41 2.37 -6.96
C PHE A 295 3.43 3.43 -6.50
N VAL A 296 3.15 4.17 -5.42
CA VAL A 296 4.05 5.17 -4.85
C VAL A 296 5.38 4.51 -4.45
N GLY A 297 5.31 3.39 -3.72
CA GLY A 297 6.52 2.68 -3.29
C GLY A 297 7.31 2.11 -4.46
N GLU A 298 6.64 1.41 -5.38
CA GLU A 298 7.28 0.79 -6.53
C GLU A 298 8.01 1.80 -7.41
N THR A 299 7.31 2.88 -7.77
CA THR A 299 7.86 3.90 -8.67
C THR A 299 8.87 4.80 -7.97
N GLY A 300 8.73 5.05 -6.67
CA GLY A 300 9.72 5.76 -5.88
C GLY A 300 11.07 5.04 -5.88
N VAL A 301 11.10 3.75 -5.55
CA VAL A 301 12.32 2.93 -5.61
C VAL A 301 12.86 2.86 -7.05
N GLN A 302 12.00 2.65 -8.04
CA GLN A 302 12.42 2.61 -9.45
C GLN A 302 13.12 3.90 -9.87
N ARG A 303 12.55 5.07 -9.54
CA ARG A 303 13.12 6.39 -9.88
C ARG A 303 14.44 6.66 -9.17
N THR A 304 14.62 6.16 -7.94
CA THR A 304 15.93 6.20 -7.26
C THR A 304 16.96 5.35 -8.00
N ILE A 305 16.60 4.13 -8.42
CA ILE A 305 17.46 3.26 -9.24
C ILE A 305 17.83 3.92 -10.57
N GLU A 306 16.86 4.54 -11.24
CA GLU A 306 17.07 5.26 -12.50
C GLU A 306 18.08 6.41 -12.34
N ALA A 307 17.93 7.22 -11.29
CA ALA A 307 18.87 8.31 -10.99
C ALA A 307 20.28 7.79 -10.75
N THR A 308 20.44 6.74 -9.94
CA THR A 308 21.73 6.10 -9.66
C THR A 308 22.38 5.56 -10.93
N CYS A 309 21.63 4.80 -11.73
CA CYS A 309 22.13 4.23 -12.97
C CYS A 309 22.53 5.31 -13.99
N ALA A 310 21.72 6.38 -14.10
CA ALA A 310 22.02 7.50 -14.99
C ALA A 310 23.29 8.25 -14.56
N ALA A 311 23.45 8.50 -13.27
CA ALA A 311 24.63 9.16 -12.70
C ALA A 311 25.90 8.32 -12.92
N MET A 312 25.84 7.01 -12.65
CA MET A 312 26.95 6.08 -12.89
C MET A 312 27.37 6.06 -14.36
N LYS A 313 26.42 5.94 -15.28
CA LYS A 313 26.70 5.99 -16.73
C LYS A 313 27.40 7.28 -17.13
N LYS A 314 26.88 8.43 -16.66
CA LYS A 314 27.45 9.75 -16.97
C LYS A 314 28.87 9.89 -16.44
N ALA A 315 29.16 9.30 -15.28
CA ALA A 315 30.48 9.33 -14.66
C ALA A 315 31.45 8.24 -15.16
N GLY A 316 30.99 7.32 -16.03
CA GLY A 316 31.81 6.20 -16.51
C GLY A 316 32.09 5.13 -15.44
N ILE A 317 31.31 5.08 -14.35
CA ILE A 317 31.44 4.04 -13.33
C ILE A 317 30.80 2.77 -13.88
N THR A 318 31.57 1.69 -13.99
CA THR A 318 31.08 0.39 -14.49
C THR A 318 30.82 -0.63 -13.40
N ASP A 319 31.48 -0.51 -12.24
CA ASP A 319 31.28 -1.39 -11.09
C ASP A 319 30.16 -0.84 -10.17
N PRO A 320 29.00 -1.51 -10.08
CA PRO A 320 27.92 -1.10 -9.18
C PRO A 320 28.27 -1.25 -7.69
N HIS A 321 29.37 -1.93 -7.34
CA HIS A 321 29.84 -2.10 -5.97
C HIS A 321 30.89 -1.07 -5.54
N ASP A 322 31.32 -0.14 -6.41
CA ASP A 322 32.14 1.01 -6.01
C ASP A 322 31.28 2.07 -5.30
N VAL A 323 30.85 1.72 -4.08
CA VAL A 323 29.98 2.54 -3.24
C VAL A 323 30.56 3.94 -3.04
N ALA A 324 31.87 4.05 -2.82
CA ALA A 324 32.51 5.34 -2.60
C ALA A 324 32.44 6.26 -3.83
N ALA A 325 32.66 5.72 -5.04
CA ALA A 325 32.54 6.48 -6.27
C ALA A 325 31.08 6.89 -6.55
N VAL A 326 30.12 5.97 -6.34
CA VAL A 326 28.69 6.25 -6.56
C VAL A 326 28.17 7.30 -5.59
N ARG A 327 28.50 7.20 -4.30
CA ARG A 327 28.07 8.17 -3.28
C ARG A 327 28.57 9.59 -3.52
N LYS A 328 29.78 9.75 -4.11
CA LYS A 328 30.31 11.07 -4.52
C LYS A 328 29.45 11.76 -5.59
N LEU A 329 28.60 11.02 -6.31
CA LEU A 329 27.65 11.58 -7.27
C LEU A 329 26.37 12.11 -6.62
N GLY A 330 26.18 11.92 -5.31
CA GLY A 330 24.97 12.37 -4.60
C GLY A 330 23.73 11.55 -4.94
N VAL A 331 23.89 10.24 -5.18
CA VAL A 331 22.83 9.26 -5.48
C VAL A 331 22.94 8.03 -4.57
N VAL A 332 21.85 7.29 -4.41
CA VAL A 332 21.83 6.10 -3.54
C VAL A 332 22.49 4.91 -4.24
N ASP A 333 23.55 4.34 -3.66
CA ASP A 333 24.22 3.18 -4.23
C ASP A 333 23.31 1.93 -4.26
N LEU A 334 23.45 1.08 -5.29
CA LEU A 334 22.65 -0.13 -5.46
C LEU A 334 22.80 -1.13 -4.29
N PRO A 335 24.00 -1.33 -3.70
CA PRO A 335 24.15 -2.13 -2.48
C PRO A 335 23.31 -1.63 -1.29
N LEU A 336 23.23 -0.32 -1.07
CA LEU A 336 22.37 0.26 -0.02
C LEU A 336 20.88 0.03 -0.32
N LEU A 337 20.45 0.15 -1.58
CA LEU A 337 19.08 -0.20 -1.97
C LEU A 337 18.75 -1.66 -1.60
N GLN A 338 19.68 -2.60 -1.84
CA GLN A 338 19.52 -4.00 -1.41
C GLN A 338 19.42 -4.12 0.11
N ARG A 339 20.25 -3.41 0.89
CA ARG A 339 20.20 -3.46 2.36
C ARG A 339 18.88 -2.90 2.91
N LYS A 340 18.39 -1.79 2.36
CA LYS A 340 17.06 -1.25 2.69
C LYS A 340 15.95 -2.24 2.33
N ALA A 341 16.01 -2.85 1.15
CA ALA A 341 15.04 -3.86 0.75
C ALA A 341 15.07 -5.08 1.70
N ASN A 342 16.24 -5.57 2.08
CA ASN A 342 16.39 -6.66 3.07
C ASN A 342 15.73 -6.32 4.40
N PHE A 343 15.98 -5.11 4.93
CA PHE A 343 15.39 -4.64 6.18
C PHE A 343 13.86 -4.61 6.09
N HIS A 344 13.30 -3.92 5.10
CA HIS A 344 11.85 -3.78 4.98
C HIS A 344 11.17 -5.13 4.72
N MET A 345 11.70 -5.97 3.81
CA MET A 345 11.15 -7.31 3.59
C MET A 345 11.15 -8.14 4.88
N SER A 346 12.26 -8.19 5.62
CA SER A 346 12.34 -9.03 6.83
C SER A 346 11.42 -8.54 7.95
N VAL A 347 11.36 -7.24 8.19
CA VAL A 347 10.47 -6.63 9.19
C VAL A 347 9.00 -6.81 8.81
N THR A 348 8.63 -6.63 7.54
CA THR A 348 7.25 -6.86 7.09
C THR A 348 6.83 -8.33 7.21
N ARG A 349 7.74 -9.28 6.95
CA ARG A 349 7.42 -10.72 7.03
C ARG A 349 6.98 -11.15 8.45
N ASP A 350 7.41 -10.44 9.50
CA ASP A 350 6.94 -10.70 10.87
C ASP A 350 5.45 -10.36 11.07
N LEU A 351 4.84 -9.51 10.23
CA LEU A 351 3.42 -9.12 10.33
C LEU A 351 2.45 -10.27 10.03
N PHE A 352 2.90 -11.28 9.29
CA PHE A 352 2.11 -12.48 9.01
C PHE A 352 1.97 -13.41 10.23
N GLY A 353 2.72 -13.16 11.31
CA GLY A 353 2.70 -13.95 12.53
C GLY A 353 3.46 -15.27 12.41
N SER A 354 3.30 -16.16 13.40
CA SER A 354 3.92 -17.48 13.36
C SER A 354 3.39 -18.33 12.22
N GLU A 355 4.27 -19.08 11.56
CA GLU A 355 3.95 -19.95 10.43
C GLU A 355 2.92 -21.02 10.81
N ILE A 356 2.96 -21.51 12.06
CA ILE A 356 2.00 -22.47 12.63
C ILE A 356 1.16 -21.78 13.71
N SER A 357 -0.14 -21.61 13.49
CA SER A 357 -1.02 -20.78 14.35
C SER A 357 -2.43 -21.36 14.52
N SER A 358 -2.85 -21.57 15.76
CA SER A 358 -4.25 -21.93 16.09
C SER A 358 -5.21 -20.75 15.92
N ASN A 359 -4.75 -19.52 16.16
CA ASN A 359 -5.57 -18.32 15.94
C ASN A 359 -5.90 -18.13 14.45
N ALA A 360 -4.95 -18.40 13.56
CA ALA A 360 -5.16 -18.32 12.11
C ALA A 360 -6.10 -19.44 11.64
N ALA A 361 -5.91 -20.66 12.18
CA ALA A 361 -6.81 -21.78 11.93
C ALA A 361 -8.27 -21.46 12.32
N GLU A 362 -8.47 -20.84 13.49
CA GLU A 362 -9.81 -20.47 13.95
C GLU A 362 -10.44 -19.38 13.08
N ALA A 363 -9.68 -18.33 12.73
CA ALA A 363 -10.18 -17.25 11.87
C ALA A 363 -10.63 -17.75 10.49
N PHE A 364 -9.91 -18.72 9.92
CA PHE A 364 -10.29 -19.38 8.67
C PHE A 364 -11.49 -20.31 8.85
N SER A 365 -11.45 -21.20 9.84
CA SER A 365 -12.48 -22.23 10.07
C SER A 365 -13.85 -21.62 10.41
N THR A 366 -13.85 -20.45 11.05
CA THR A 366 -15.08 -19.68 11.35
C THR A 366 -15.55 -18.82 10.18
N GLY A 367 -14.82 -18.78 9.06
CA GLY A 367 -15.16 -17.98 7.89
C GLY A 367 -14.94 -16.47 8.08
N LEU A 368 -14.18 -16.04 9.09
CA LEU A 368 -13.94 -14.61 9.35
C LEU A 368 -12.83 -14.01 8.49
N LYS A 369 -11.86 -14.82 8.07
CA LYS A 369 -10.73 -14.43 7.22
C LYS A 369 -10.34 -15.58 6.30
N GLY A 370 -10.46 -15.39 4.98
CA GLY A 370 -10.07 -16.39 4.00
C GLY A 370 -8.56 -16.41 3.73
N ARG A 371 -8.13 -17.25 2.79
CA ARG A 371 -6.79 -17.11 2.17
C ARG A 371 -6.82 -15.97 1.14
N PHE A 372 -5.65 -15.61 0.61
CA PHE A 372 -5.58 -14.64 -0.48
C PHE A 372 -6.36 -15.15 -1.70
N ASN A 373 -7.37 -14.37 -2.13
CA ASN A 373 -8.30 -14.73 -3.22
C ASN A 373 -9.06 -16.05 -3.00
N GLU A 374 -9.46 -16.36 -1.75
CA GLU A 374 -10.13 -17.60 -1.37
C GLU A 374 -11.17 -18.10 -2.37
N ALA A 375 -12.10 -17.24 -2.79
CA ALA A 375 -13.20 -17.62 -3.67
C ALA A 375 -12.76 -18.02 -5.09
N LYS A 376 -11.53 -17.70 -5.48
CA LYS A 376 -10.92 -18.03 -6.77
C LYS A 376 -9.91 -19.18 -6.69
N LEU A 377 -9.60 -19.65 -5.49
CA LEU A 377 -8.71 -20.79 -5.33
C LEU A 377 -9.40 -22.04 -5.88
N GLU A 378 -8.62 -22.85 -6.59
CA GLU A 378 -9.04 -24.16 -7.07
C GLU A 378 -8.13 -25.22 -6.46
N GLY A 379 -8.59 -26.47 -6.42
CA GLY A 379 -7.76 -27.60 -6.00
C GLY A 379 -7.87 -28.00 -4.53
N ASP A 380 -8.80 -27.44 -3.76
CA ASP A 380 -9.19 -27.94 -2.45
C ASP A 380 -10.69 -27.72 -2.12
N ASP A 381 -11.11 -28.15 -0.93
CA ASP A 381 -12.49 -28.08 -0.47
C ASP A 381 -12.85 -26.74 0.20
N HIS A 382 -11.90 -25.82 0.38
CA HIS A 382 -12.01 -24.57 1.14
C HIS A 382 -12.42 -24.74 2.62
N VAL A 383 -12.27 -25.94 3.17
CA VAL A 383 -12.51 -26.27 4.58
C VAL A 383 -11.23 -26.79 5.26
N LEU A 384 -10.37 -27.47 4.50
CA LEU A 384 -8.97 -27.79 4.79
C LEU A 384 -8.72 -28.74 5.97
N GLN A 385 -9.72 -29.52 6.40
CA GLN A 385 -9.59 -30.44 7.55
C GLN A 385 -8.52 -31.53 7.31
N ASP A 386 -8.53 -32.13 6.12
CA ASP A 386 -7.61 -33.22 5.75
C ASP A 386 -6.44 -32.74 4.88
N ALA A 387 -6.34 -31.43 4.65
CA ALA A 387 -5.30 -30.85 3.82
C ALA A 387 -4.02 -30.58 4.63
N THR A 388 -2.87 -30.65 3.96
CA THR A 388 -1.57 -30.29 4.53
C THR A 388 -0.92 -29.15 3.75
N TYR A 389 -0.08 -28.38 4.43
CA TYR A 389 0.78 -27.37 3.82
C TYR A 389 2.21 -27.57 4.32
N THR A 390 3.21 -27.33 3.48
CA THR A 390 4.61 -27.52 3.86
C THR A 390 5.12 -26.27 4.56
N VAL A 391 5.67 -26.44 5.77
CA VAL A 391 6.30 -25.38 6.54
C VAL A 391 7.76 -25.73 6.78
N THR A 392 8.65 -24.78 6.49
CA THR A 392 10.08 -24.89 6.79
C THR A 392 10.33 -24.45 8.23
N ARG A 393 11.06 -25.26 8.99
CA ARG A 393 11.36 -25.05 10.41
C ARG A 393 12.86 -25.18 10.66
N VAL A 394 13.32 -24.71 11.81
CA VAL A 394 14.69 -24.99 12.29
C VAL A 394 14.63 -26.04 13.37
N VAL A 395 15.09 -27.26 13.06
CA VAL A 395 15.14 -28.40 14.00
C VAL A 395 16.58 -28.87 14.10
N ASP A 396 17.10 -28.96 15.33
CA ASP A 396 18.48 -29.37 15.63
C ASP A 396 19.54 -28.63 14.78
N GLY A 397 19.33 -27.32 14.59
CA GLY A 397 20.25 -26.47 13.83
C GLY A 397 20.25 -26.70 12.32
N ARG A 398 19.15 -27.25 11.76
CA ARG A 398 18.98 -27.48 10.32
C ARG A 398 17.60 -27.06 9.85
N PHE A 399 17.50 -26.67 8.58
CA PHE A 399 16.20 -26.48 7.94
C PHE A 399 15.54 -27.82 7.68
N VAL A 400 14.29 -27.96 8.08
CA VAL A 400 13.46 -29.13 7.85
C VAL A 400 12.12 -28.67 7.28
N ASP A 401 11.75 -29.21 6.13
CA ASP A 401 10.41 -29.03 5.55
C ASP A 401 9.47 -30.11 6.09
N GLU A 402 8.40 -29.70 6.74
CA GLU A 402 7.43 -30.59 7.38
C GLU A 402 6.02 -30.30 6.83
N ALA A 403 5.30 -31.36 6.48
CA ALA A 403 3.88 -31.26 6.16
C ALA A 403 3.07 -31.10 7.45
N VAL A 404 2.43 -29.95 7.61
CA VAL A 404 1.57 -29.65 8.77
C VAL A 404 0.11 -29.51 8.31
N PRO A 405 -0.90 -29.66 9.20
CA PRO A 405 -2.29 -29.39 8.84
C PRO A 405 -2.46 -28.00 8.24
N ALA A 406 -3.09 -27.89 7.06
CA ALA A 406 -3.16 -26.65 6.29
C ALA A 406 -3.86 -25.52 7.07
N LEU A 407 -4.87 -25.85 7.89
CA LEU A 407 -5.53 -24.91 8.79
C LEU A 407 -4.54 -24.22 9.75
N ARG A 408 -3.52 -24.93 10.22
CA ARG A 408 -2.51 -24.34 11.10
C ARG A 408 -1.49 -23.49 10.35
N ALA A 409 -1.38 -23.65 9.04
CA ALA A 409 -0.38 -22.97 8.19
C ALA A 409 -0.94 -21.79 7.38
N ILE A 410 -2.13 -21.28 7.71
CA ILE A 410 -2.77 -20.17 6.98
C ILE A 410 -1.87 -18.93 6.94
N ASN A 411 -1.19 -18.62 8.04
CA ASN A 411 -0.21 -17.53 8.10
C ASN A 411 0.98 -17.78 7.17
N CYS A 412 1.57 -18.98 7.20
CA CYS A 412 2.67 -19.36 6.32
C CYS A 412 2.28 -19.22 4.84
N ARG A 413 1.08 -19.71 4.48
CA ARG A 413 0.59 -19.59 3.10
C ARG A 413 0.46 -18.12 2.67
N LEU A 414 -0.14 -17.27 3.51
CA LEU A 414 -0.31 -15.86 3.19
C LEU A 414 1.04 -15.12 3.07
N LEU A 415 2.02 -15.50 3.89
CA LEU A 415 3.41 -15.04 3.77
C LEU A 415 4.05 -15.48 2.45
N ASP A 416 3.82 -16.71 2.00
CA ASP A 416 4.33 -17.19 0.70
C ASP A 416 3.67 -16.44 -0.47
N ASP A 417 2.36 -16.18 -0.41
CA ASP A 417 1.64 -15.35 -1.39
C ASP A 417 2.21 -13.93 -1.44
N TYR A 418 2.51 -13.34 -0.27
CA TYR A 418 3.20 -12.05 -0.14
C TYR A 418 4.58 -12.03 -0.82
N ILE A 419 5.42 -13.03 -0.52
CA ILE A 419 6.77 -13.15 -1.09
C ILE A 419 6.68 -13.25 -2.62
N ALA A 420 5.72 -14.02 -3.14
CA ALA A 420 5.49 -14.14 -4.58
C ALA A 420 5.06 -12.80 -5.22
N ASP A 421 4.14 -12.07 -4.59
CA ASP A 421 3.65 -10.78 -5.08
C ASP A 421 4.76 -9.69 -5.07
N CYS A 422 5.64 -9.70 -4.07
CA CYS A 422 6.79 -8.80 -3.98
C CYS A 422 7.77 -8.97 -5.16
N GLN A 423 7.89 -10.18 -5.70
CA GLN A 423 8.87 -10.48 -6.75
C GLN A 423 8.60 -9.67 -8.02
N GLY A 424 7.34 -9.41 -8.36
CA GLY A 424 6.98 -8.74 -9.59
C GLY A 424 7.59 -7.34 -9.75
N GLY A 425 7.59 -6.51 -8.70
CA GLY A 425 8.22 -5.18 -8.77
C GLY A 425 9.74 -5.24 -8.63
N ILE A 426 10.30 -6.20 -7.88
CA ILE A 426 11.75 -6.46 -7.86
C ILE A 426 12.26 -6.80 -9.25
N ASP A 427 11.53 -7.62 -10.01
CA ASP A 427 11.86 -7.94 -11.39
C ASP A 427 11.80 -6.71 -12.31
N ARG A 428 10.86 -5.78 -12.07
CA ARG A 428 10.77 -4.51 -12.81
C ARG A 428 11.94 -3.59 -12.49
N TRP A 429 12.32 -3.46 -11.23
CA TRP A 429 13.53 -2.73 -10.81
C TRP A 429 14.79 -3.33 -11.45
N ASN A 430 14.93 -4.65 -11.43
CA ASN A 430 16.05 -5.35 -12.06
C ASN A 430 16.12 -5.13 -13.58
N LYS A 431 14.98 -5.02 -14.27
CA LYS A 431 14.95 -4.66 -15.71
C LYS A 431 15.48 -3.25 -15.96
N VAL A 432 15.29 -2.31 -15.03
CA VAL A 432 15.86 -0.95 -15.15
C VAL A 432 17.39 -1.01 -15.06
N ILE A 433 17.91 -1.72 -14.06
CA ILE A 433 19.36 -1.89 -13.85
C ILE A 433 20.01 -2.58 -15.05
N GLU A 434 19.37 -3.64 -15.56
CA GLU A 434 19.84 -4.39 -16.74
C GLU A 434 19.83 -3.54 -18.01
N LYS A 435 18.76 -2.77 -18.26
CA LYS A 435 18.72 -1.81 -19.39
C LYS A 435 19.76 -0.70 -19.23
N ALA A 436 20.16 -0.40 -18.00
CA ALA A 436 21.27 0.48 -17.73
C ALA A 436 22.65 -0.17 -17.96
N GLY A 437 22.72 -1.47 -18.24
CA GLY A 437 23.97 -2.17 -18.55
C GLY A 437 24.82 -2.50 -17.32
N PHE A 438 24.22 -2.51 -16.12
CA PHE A 438 24.92 -2.87 -14.88
C PHE A 438 24.64 -4.31 -14.48
N ALA A 439 25.70 -5.05 -14.13
CA ALA A 439 25.61 -6.42 -13.64
C ALA A 439 25.28 -6.46 -12.13
N PHE A 440 24.13 -5.92 -11.75
CA PHE A 440 23.61 -5.94 -10.38
C PHE A 440 22.15 -6.39 -10.39
N ARG A 441 21.73 -7.14 -9.38
CA ARG A 441 20.31 -7.47 -9.16
C ARG A 441 19.94 -7.32 -7.70
N ILE A 442 18.78 -6.72 -7.47
CA ILE A 442 18.09 -6.77 -6.18
C ILE A 442 17.45 -8.16 -6.05
N THR A 443 17.63 -8.80 -4.91
CA THR A 443 17.12 -10.14 -4.60
C THR A 443 16.36 -10.16 -3.28
N GLN A 444 15.40 -11.06 -3.14
CA GLN A 444 14.79 -11.33 -1.84
C GLN A 444 15.73 -12.16 -0.97
N PRO A 445 15.88 -11.84 0.34
CA PRO A 445 16.59 -12.70 1.26
C PRO A 445 15.74 -13.93 1.59
N HIS A 446 16.37 -15.01 2.05
CA HIS A 446 15.72 -16.20 2.58
C HIS A 446 14.59 -15.83 3.56
N LYS A 447 13.46 -16.55 3.55
CA LYS A 447 12.26 -16.20 4.34
C LYS A 447 12.48 -16.11 5.85
N GLY A 448 13.50 -16.82 6.35
CA GLY A 448 13.95 -16.79 7.74
C GLY A 448 14.97 -15.70 8.10
N PHE A 449 15.47 -14.92 7.14
CA PHE A 449 16.44 -13.84 7.41
C PHE A 449 15.82 -12.72 8.26
N ASN A 450 16.51 -12.34 9.35
CA ASN A 450 16.15 -11.22 10.23
C ASN A 450 14.69 -11.26 10.75
N ARG A 451 14.23 -12.43 11.19
CA ARG A 451 12.87 -12.64 11.74
C ARG A 451 12.86 -12.55 13.26
N ARG A 452 11.84 -11.88 13.82
CA ARG A 452 11.57 -11.84 15.27
C ARG A 452 10.36 -12.68 15.67
N ILE A 453 9.54 -13.11 14.72
CA ILE A 453 8.31 -13.89 14.94
C ILE A 453 8.38 -15.23 14.21
N GLY A 454 7.82 -16.28 14.82
CA GLY A 454 7.60 -17.58 14.17
C GLY A 454 8.74 -18.58 14.30
N GLU A 455 8.76 -19.58 13.43
CA GLU A 455 9.67 -20.74 13.44
C GLU A 455 11.14 -20.36 13.20
N PHE A 456 11.40 -19.13 12.73
CA PHE A 456 12.75 -18.59 12.52
C PHE A 456 13.19 -17.62 13.62
N ALA A 457 12.31 -17.25 14.55
CA ALA A 457 12.63 -16.32 15.63
C ALA A 457 13.78 -16.85 16.48
N GLY A 458 14.75 -15.98 16.78
CA GLY A 458 15.93 -16.34 17.59
C GLY A 458 17.04 -17.07 16.82
N HIS A 459 16.85 -17.40 15.54
CA HIS A 459 17.89 -17.95 14.70
C HIS A 459 18.61 -16.86 13.89
N ARG A 460 19.93 -17.04 13.68
CA ARG A 460 20.70 -16.20 12.76
C ARG A 460 20.76 -16.89 11.41
N ILE A 461 20.08 -16.32 10.42
CA ILE A 461 20.00 -16.87 9.06
C ILE A 461 20.48 -15.78 8.12
N SER A 462 21.48 -16.08 7.28
CA SER A 462 21.97 -15.16 6.25
C SER A 462 20.96 -14.96 5.10
N PRO A 463 21.09 -13.92 4.26
CA PRO A 463 20.22 -13.71 3.11
C PRO A 463 20.17 -14.89 2.13
N ASP A 464 21.27 -15.63 1.99
CA ASP A 464 21.40 -16.83 1.15
C ASP A 464 20.93 -18.13 1.84
N GLY A 465 20.39 -18.04 3.06
CA GLY A 465 19.77 -19.19 3.73
C GLY A 465 20.75 -20.12 4.44
N ARG A 466 21.83 -19.59 5.02
CA ARG A 466 22.71 -20.37 5.91
C ARG A 466 22.41 -20.01 7.36
N LEU A 467 22.34 -21.05 8.21
CA LEU A 467 22.32 -20.86 9.66
C LEU A 467 23.72 -20.43 10.12
N LEU A 468 23.76 -19.37 10.91
CA LEU A 468 24.97 -18.74 11.41
C LEU A 468 25.04 -18.84 12.93
N THR A 469 26.26 -18.76 13.44
CA THR A 469 26.50 -18.39 14.84
C THR A 469 26.22 -16.91 15.08
N GLU A 470 26.05 -16.52 16.34
CA GLU A 470 25.95 -15.11 16.74
C GLU A 470 27.18 -14.31 16.32
N ALA A 471 28.38 -14.88 16.44
CA ALA A 471 29.63 -14.22 16.05
C ALA A 471 29.70 -13.94 14.54
N GLU A 472 29.31 -14.92 13.71
CA GLU A 472 29.24 -14.74 12.25
C GLU A 472 28.18 -13.70 11.86
N TRP A 473 27.02 -13.72 12.51
CA TRP A 473 25.98 -12.71 12.27
C TRP A 473 26.47 -11.31 12.62
N HIS A 474 27.03 -11.10 13.81
CA HIS A 474 27.51 -9.79 14.23
C HIS A 474 28.62 -9.26 13.32
N ALA A 475 29.50 -10.13 12.82
CA ALA A 475 30.55 -9.74 11.89
C ALA A 475 30.04 -9.38 10.49
N ALA A 476 28.90 -9.93 10.04
CA ALA A 476 28.44 -9.81 8.66
C ALA A 476 27.15 -8.98 8.47
N GLN A 477 26.35 -8.76 9.51
CA GLN A 477 25.01 -8.13 9.41
C GLN A 477 25.04 -6.74 8.77
N GLY A 478 26.11 -5.96 8.98
CA GLY A 478 26.28 -4.63 8.39
C GLY A 478 26.42 -4.63 6.86
N ASN A 479 26.66 -5.80 6.26
CA ASN A 479 26.65 -6.00 4.80
C ASN A 479 25.24 -6.26 4.26
N TRP A 480 24.28 -6.62 5.11
CA TRP A 480 22.93 -7.07 4.71
C TRP A 480 21.83 -6.12 5.15
N LEU A 481 22.04 -5.38 6.24
CA LEU A 481 21.10 -4.41 6.81
C LEU A 481 21.77 -3.03 6.84
N PRO A 482 20.99 -1.93 6.72
CA PRO A 482 21.54 -0.58 6.81
C PRO A 482 22.30 -0.38 8.11
N ASN A 483 23.47 0.27 8.03
CA ASN A 483 24.32 0.60 9.17
C ASN A 483 24.40 2.13 9.37
N ASP A 484 25.16 2.58 10.37
CA ASP A 484 25.24 4.01 10.71
C ASP A 484 25.78 4.87 9.54
N ASP A 485 26.78 4.38 8.80
CA ASP A 485 27.34 5.08 7.64
C ASP A 485 26.31 5.22 6.51
N ASP A 486 25.47 4.20 6.32
CA ASP A 486 24.35 4.24 5.38
C ASP A 486 23.32 5.29 5.78
N MET A 487 22.96 5.33 7.07
CA MET A 487 21.96 6.25 7.58
C MET A 487 22.46 7.70 7.53
N GLN A 488 23.74 7.94 7.87
CA GLN A 488 24.37 9.25 7.72
C GLN A 488 24.40 9.69 6.25
N PHE A 489 24.76 8.78 5.34
CA PHE A 489 24.78 9.08 3.91
C PHE A 489 23.38 9.42 3.38
N ILE A 490 22.37 8.59 3.65
CA ILE A 490 20.99 8.86 3.20
C ILE A 490 20.49 10.18 3.77
N SER A 491 20.72 10.44 5.06
CA SER A 491 20.31 11.69 5.69
C SER A 491 20.91 12.91 4.98
N SER A 492 22.17 12.83 4.52
CA SER A 492 22.81 13.90 3.76
C SER A 492 22.13 14.22 2.41
N LEU A 493 21.39 13.26 1.84
CA LEU A 493 20.62 13.40 0.60
C LEU A 493 19.22 13.97 0.82
N MET A 494 18.65 13.86 2.03
CA MET A 494 17.27 14.24 2.36
C MET A 494 17.10 15.77 2.50
N LYS A 495 17.44 16.51 1.45
CA LYS A 495 17.25 17.96 1.34
C LYS A 495 15.96 18.25 0.55
N PRO A 496 15.07 19.14 1.04
CA PRO A 496 13.83 19.43 0.36
C PRO A 496 14.08 20.07 -1.01
N CYS A 497 13.28 19.67 -1.99
CA CYS A 497 13.21 20.29 -3.32
C CYS A 497 11.75 20.65 -3.60
N VAL A 498 11.43 21.93 -3.51
CA VAL A 498 10.03 22.43 -3.49
C VAL A 498 9.72 23.37 -4.66
N GLU A 499 10.66 23.58 -5.57
CA GLU A 499 10.42 24.31 -6.81
C GLU A 499 9.58 23.42 -7.77
N PRO A 500 8.47 23.92 -8.34
CA PRO A 500 7.63 23.15 -9.26
C PRO A 500 8.44 22.55 -10.42
N GLY A 501 8.23 21.26 -10.70
CA GLY A 501 8.91 20.53 -11.77
C GLY A 501 10.37 20.17 -11.48
N ARG A 502 10.90 20.52 -10.29
CA ARG A 502 12.23 20.10 -9.85
C ARG A 502 12.17 18.84 -8.98
N TYR A 503 13.27 18.10 -9.02
CA TYR A 503 13.48 16.87 -8.27
C TYR A 503 14.87 16.90 -7.63
N ALA A 504 15.00 16.37 -6.43
CA ALA A 504 16.29 16.16 -5.78
C ALA A 504 17.19 15.23 -6.62
N SER A 505 18.51 15.43 -6.57
CA SER A 505 19.47 14.74 -7.45
C SER A 505 19.46 13.21 -7.35
N TRP A 506 19.03 12.67 -6.20
CA TRP A 506 19.04 11.25 -5.92
C TRP A 506 17.79 10.49 -6.43
N ILE A 507 16.83 11.19 -7.05
CA ILE A 507 15.61 10.59 -7.61
C ILE A 507 15.28 11.16 -9.00
N ALA A 508 14.92 10.28 -9.94
CA ALA A 508 14.51 10.70 -11.28
C ALA A 508 13.10 11.33 -11.25
N PRO A 509 12.74 12.18 -12.23
CA PRO A 509 11.34 12.61 -12.40
C PRO A 509 10.41 11.41 -12.70
N PRO A 510 9.12 11.47 -12.34
CA PRO A 510 8.16 10.43 -12.71
C PRO A 510 7.91 10.43 -14.21
N ALA A 511 7.40 9.32 -14.75
CA ALA A 511 7.07 9.21 -16.17
C ALA A 511 5.90 10.12 -16.58
N ARG A 512 4.98 10.42 -15.66
CA ARG A 512 3.79 11.25 -15.86
C ARG A 512 3.41 11.96 -14.56
N GLY A 513 2.70 13.09 -14.68
CA GLY A 513 2.06 13.75 -13.54
C GLY A 513 0.78 13.06 -13.09
N ILE A 514 0.01 13.72 -12.23
CA ILE A 514 -1.18 13.16 -11.56
C ILE A 514 -2.44 13.82 -12.14
N ASN A 515 -3.47 13.01 -12.42
CA ASN A 515 -4.74 13.50 -12.96
C ASN A 515 -4.57 14.38 -14.22
N ASN A 516 -3.71 13.93 -15.15
CA ASN A 516 -3.32 14.63 -16.38
C ASN A 516 -2.68 16.02 -16.18
N GLN A 517 -2.38 16.40 -14.93
CA GLN A 517 -1.59 17.60 -14.67
C GLN A 517 -0.14 17.36 -15.07
N PRO A 518 0.57 18.41 -15.51
CA PRO A 518 1.97 18.29 -15.90
C PRO A 518 2.88 18.09 -14.67
N GLN A 519 4.16 17.78 -14.88
CA GLN A 519 5.09 17.49 -13.76
C GLN A 519 5.45 18.76 -12.97
N GLU A 520 5.39 19.91 -13.63
CA GLU A 520 5.59 21.24 -13.08
C GLU A 520 4.34 21.85 -12.43
N PHE A 521 3.24 21.09 -12.33
CA PHE A 521 2.06 21.53 -11.62
C PHE A 521 2.37 21.79 -10.14
N GLU A 522 1.76 22.82 -9.57
CA GLU A 522 1.88 23.16 -8.15
C GLU A 522 1.01 22.21 -7.31
N TYR A 523 1.50 20.98 -7.14
CA TYR A 523 0.80 19.91 -6.42
C TYR A 523 0.59 20.23 -4.93
N VAL A 524 1.46 21.04 -4.34
CA VAL A 524 1.33 21.55 -2.98
C VAL A 524 1.66 23.03 -3.00
N LYS A 525 0.76 23.86 -2.48
CA LYS A 525 1.03 25.29 -2.29
C LYS A 525 1.72 25.47 -0.95
N ILE A 526 3.03 25.68 -1.01
CA ILE A 526 3.88 25.93 0.15
C ILE A 526 3.95 27.44 0.31
N ALA A 527 3.50 27.93 1.46
CA ALA A 527 3.38 29.36 1.77
C ALA A 527 4.73 30.08 1.82
#